data_AF-A0A822YG66-F1
#
_entry.id   AF-A0A822YG66-F1
#
_cell.length_a   1.000
_cell.length_b   1.000
_cell.length_c   1.000
_cell.angle_alpha   90.00
_cell.angle_beta   90.00
_cell.angle_gamma   90.00
#
_symmetry.space_group_name_H-M   'P 1'
#
loop_
_entity.id
_entity.type
_entity.pdbx_description
1 polymer ?
#
loop_
_entity_poly.entity_id
_entity_poly.type
_entity_poly.pdbx_seq_one_letter_code
_entity_poly.pdbx_strand_id
1 'polypeptide(L)'
;MLDWKRMRTVPGNVRESDFLMVCLTTLSCKRLNGLGFHPLVLSKASPIAFAVKAKNWSESSHRFLKQCADAGNIEACYTFSMIHFYCLQNRGSGASLMAKAAISSHAPALYSLAVIQFNGSGGSKNDKDLRADIALCARATFLSHIDALRELDHCLQDGYGVRQNIAEGR
;
A
#
# COMPACT_ATOMS: atom_id res chain seq x y z
N MET A 1 -5.38 16.08 -1.02
CA MET A 1 -5.42 15.10 -2.14
C MET A 1 -4.01 14.58 -2.31
N LEU A 2 -3.70 13.39 -1.77
CA LEU A 2 -2.35 12.83 -1.78
C LEU A 2 -1.95 12.49 -3.22
N ASP A 3 -0.87 13.12 -3.71
CA ASP A 3 -0.34 12.95 -5.06
C ASP A 3 0.49 11.66 -5.15
N TRP A 4 0.00 10.69 -5.92
CA TRP A 4 0.62 9.40 -6.24
C TRP A 4 2.05 9.53 -6.83
N LYS A 5 2.46 10.71 -7.30
CA LYS A 5 3.74 10.90 -8.02
C LYS A 5 5.02 10.81 -7.18
N ARG A 6 4.97 10.72 -5.85
CA ARG A 6 6.16 10.80 -4.99
C ARG A 6 6.84 9.47 -4.60
N MET A 7 6.42 8.33 -5.14
CA MET A 7 7.06 7.03 -4.88
C MET A 7 8.32 6.80 -5.75
N ARG A 8 9.47 7.19 -5.16
CA ARG A 8 10.86 6.72 -5.32
C ARG A 8 11.30 6.14 -6.68
N THR A 9 12.20 6.85 -7.35
CA THR A 9 13.13 6.31 -8.36
C THR A 9 14.39 5.75 -7.66
N VAL A 10 14.81 4.54 -8.01
CA VAL A 10 16.15 4.01 -7.69
C VAL A 10 16.82 3.57 -8.99
N PRO A 11 18.04 4.05 -9.32
CA PRO A 11 18.81 3.55 -10.44
C PRO A 11 19.66 2.35 -9.99
N GLY A 12 19.44 1.20 -10.60
CA GLY A 12 20.30 0.02 -10.45
C GLY A 12 20.80 -0.41 -11.81
N ASN A 13 22.07 -0.13 -12.10
CA ASN A 13 22.72 -0.49 -13.36
C ASN A 13 23.09 -1.97 -13.31
N VAL A 14 22.39 -2.81 -14.06
CA VAL A 14 22.66 -4.25 -14.20
C VAL A 14 23.18 -4.50 -15.61
N ARG A 15 24.28 -5.25 -15.73
CA ARG A 15 24.99 -5.51 -16.99
C ARG A 15 24.08 -6.23 -18.00
N GLU A 16 24.03 -5.73 -19.25
CA GLU A 16 23.16 -6.22 -20.34
C GLU A 16 23.31 -7.72 -20.66
N SER A 17 24.50 -8.30 -20.43
CA SER A 17 24.78 -9.72 -20.68
C SER A 17 24.01 -10.66 -19.75
N ASP A 18 23.75 -10.24 -18.52
CA ASP A 18 23.05 -11.07 -17.51
C ASP A 18 21.54 -11.08 -17.77
N PHE A 19 21.00 -9.98 -18.31
CA PHE A 19 19.60 -9.85 -18.70
C PHE A 19 19.24 -10.75 -19.88
N LEU A 20 20.10 -10.85 -20.91
CA LEU A 20 19.81 -11.69 -22.08
C LEU A 20 19.76 -13.17 -21.72
N MET A 21 20.63 -13.65 -20.82
CA MET A 21 20.68 -15.05 -20.39
C MET A 21 19.47 -15.41 -19.50
N VAL A 22 19.08 -14.53 -18.57
CA VAL A 22 17.88 -14.71 -17.72
C VAL A 22 16.58 -14.59 -18.54
N CYS A 23 16.51 -13.66 -19.49
CA CYS A 23 15.35 -13.53 -20.40
C CYS A 23 15.22 -14.73 -21.34
N LEU A 24 16.31 -15.25 -21.89
CA LEU A 24 16.29 -16.44 -22.75
C LEU A 24 15.90 -17.71 -21.98
N THR A 25 16.34 -17.86 -20.72
CA THR A 25 16.01 -19.02 -19.87
C THR A 25 14.58 -18.96 -19.32
N THR A 26 14.05 -17.77 -19.02
CA THR A 26 12.65 -17.59 -18.61
C THR A 26 11.66 -17.74 -19.77
N LEU A 27 12.02 -17.31 -20.99
CA LEU A 27 11.16 -17.46 -22.18
C LEU A 27 11.07 -18.92 -22.67
N SER A 28 12.07 -19.76 -22.41
CA SER A 28 12.13 -21.13 -22.94
C SER A 28 11.67 -22.22 -21.95
N CYS A 29 11.71 -21.97 -20.64
CA CYS A 29 11.35 -22.98 -19.64
C CYS A 29 9.91 -22.83 -19.13
N LYS A 30 8.95 -23.55 -19.74
CA LYS A 30 7.55 -23.66 -19.25
C LYS A 30 7.46 -23.99 -17.75
N ARG A 31 8.39 -24.79 -17.22
CA ARG A 31 8.47 -25.13 -15.78
C ARG A 31 8.86 -23.93 -14.92
N LEU A 32 9.77 -23.09 -15.39
CA LEU A 32 10.24 -21.90 -14.66
C LEU A 32 9.17 -20.80 -14.68
N ASN A 33 8.45 -20.65 -15.80
CA ASN A 33 7.24 -19.82 -15.87
C ASN A 33 6.12 -20.34 -14.96
N GLY A 34 5.92 -21.67 -14.87
CA GLY A 34 4.95 -22.26 -13.94
C GLY A 34 5.29 -22.01 -12.47
N LEU A 35 6.58 -22.10 -12.10
CA LEU A 35 7.06 -21.79 -10.75
C LEU A 35 6.88 -20.30 -10.38
N GLY A 36 6.93 -19.39 -11.35
CA GLY A 36 6.67 -17.96 -11.15
C GLY A 36 5.28 -17.66 -10.56
N PHE A 37 4.30 -18.54 -10.80
CA PHE A 37 2.94 -18.42 -10.26
C PHE A 37 2.70 -19.29 -9.02
N HIS A 38 3.73 -19.90 -8.45
CA HIS A 38 3.58 -20.65 -7.20
C HIS A 38 3.23 -19.68 -6.05
N PRO A 39 2.27 -20.01 -5.15
CA PRO A 39 1.83 -19.12 -4.08
C PRO A 39 2.97 -18.56 -3.22
N LEU A 40 4.00 -19.37 -2.92
CA LEU A 40 5.17 -18.90 -2.17
C LEU A 40 5.94 -17.80 -2.91
N VAL A 41 6.11 -17.89 -4.23
CA VAL A 41 6.80 -16.88 -5.03
C VAL A 41 5.98 -15.59 -5.06
N LEU A 42 4.68 -15.71 -5.33
CA LEU A 42 3.75 -14.58 -5.34
C LEU A 42 3.69 -13.86 -3.98
N SER A 43 3.70 -14.61 -2.87
CA SER A 43 3.72 -14.07 -1.51
C SER A 43 4.99 -13.25 -1.19
N LYS A 44 6.07 -13.48 -1.94
CA LYS A 44 7.38 -12.83 -1.78
C LYS A 44 7.73 -11.87 -2.92
N ALA A 45 6.81 -11.63 -3.86
CA ALA A 45 7.04 -10.69 -4.94
C ALA A 45 7.37 -9.28 -4.40
N SER A 46 8.39 -8.65 -4.98
CA SER A 46 8.88 -7.34 -4.56
C SER A 46 7.87 -6.23 -4.91
N PRO A 47 7.75 -5.15 -4.12
CA PRO A 47 6.88 -4.01 -4.41
C PRO A 47 7.09 -3.39 -5.79
N ILE A 48 8.32 -3.48 -6.33
CA ILE A 48 8.64 -2.97 -7.68
C ILE A 48 7.82 -3.67 -8.77
N ALA A 49 7.42 -4.93 -8.54
CA ALA A 49 6.57 -5.69 -9.47
C ALA A 49 5.15 -5.11 -9.56
N PHE A 50 4.72 -4.33 -8.56
CA PHE A 50 3.39 -3.71 -8.51
C PHE A 50 3.41 -2.24 -8.97
N ALA A 51 4.58 -1.67 -9.23
CA ALA A 51 4.77 -0.27 -9.65
C ALA A 51 4.39 -0.01 -11.12
N VAL A 52 3.19 -0.46 -11.52
CA VAL A 52 2.64 -0.29 -12.87
C VAL A 52 2.01 1.09 -12.99
N LYS A 53 2.49 1.90 -13.94
CA LYS A 53 1.88 3.20 -14.24
C LYS A 53 0.45 2.99 -14.74
N ALA A 54 -0.47 3.88 -14.36
CA ALA A 54 -1.88 3.80 -14.76
C ALA A 54 -2.08 3.62 -16.28
N LYS A 55 -1.30 4.31 -17.11
CA LYS A 55 -1.35 4.17 -18.58
C LYS A 55 -0.94 2.80 -19.13
N ASN A 56 -0.20 2.02 -18.34
CA ASN A 56 0.27 0.67 -18.68
C ASN A 56 -0.51 -0.40 -17.91
N TRP A 57 -1.60 -0.02 -17.23
CA TRP A 57 -2.44 -0.96 -16.52
C TRP A 57 -3.15 -1.88 -17.51
N SER A 58 -3.11 -3.19 -17.25
CA SER A 58 -3.70 -4.21 -18.10
C SER A 58 -4.40 -5.27 -17.27
N GLU A 59 -5.24 -6.09 -17.91
CA GLU A 59 -5.87 -7.24 -17.26
C GLU A 59 -4.84 -8.21 -16.68
N SER A 60 -3.71 -8.40 -17.36
CA SER A 60 -2.60 -9.21 -16.85
C SER A 60 -1.98 -8.61 -15.58
N SER A 61 -1.76 -7.29 -15.55
CA SER A 61 -1.24 -6.59 -14.37
C SER A 61 -2.22 -6.70 -13.20
N HIS A 62 -3.52 -6.52 -13.46
CA HIS A 62 -4.58 -6.66 -12.46
C HIS A 62 -4.62 -8.08 -11.89
N ARG A 63 -4.64 -9.10 -12.76
CA ARG A 63 -4.64 -10.51 -12.36
C ARG A 63 -3.41 -10.88 -11.53
N PHE A 64 -2.23 -10.45 -11.96
CA PHE A 64 -0.99 -10.70 -11.24
C PHE A 64 -1.00 -10.08 -9.84
N LEU A 65 -1.44 -8.82 -9.73
CA LEU A 65 -1.56 -8.15 -8.44
C LEU A 65 -2.56 -8.87 -7.52
N LYS A 66 -3.73 -9.24 -8.06
CA LYS A 66 -4.74 -10.02 -7.33
C LYS A 66 -4.17 -11.35 -6.83
N GLN A 67 -3.48 -12.11 -7.68
CA GLN A 67 -2.86 -13.37 -7.29
C GLN A 67 -1.82 -13.20 -6.18
N CYS A 68 -1.03 -12.13 -6.20
CA CYS A 68 -0.09 -11.82 -5.13
C CYS A 68 -0.81 -11.49 -3.81
N ALA A 69 -1.90 -10.71 -3.85
CA ALA A 69 -2.71 -10.40 -2.67
C ALA A 69 -3.39 -11.66 -2.10
N ASP A 70 -3.94 -12.51 -2.96
CA ASP A 70 -4.55 -13.80 -2.60
C ASP A 70 -3.50 -14.74 -1.96
N ALA A 71 -2.27 -14.73 -2.46
CA ALA A 71 -1.13 -15.45 -1.89
C ALA A 71 -0.59 -14.84 -0.58
N GLY A 72 -1.16 -13.73 -0.09
CA GLY A 72 -0.80 -13.13 1.19
C GLY A 72 0.34 -12.11 1.13
N ASN A 73 0.74 -11.63 -0.05
CA ASN A 73 1.69 -10.54 -0.16
C ASN A 73 1.08 -9.25 0.39
N ILE A 74 1.69 -8.65 1.41
CA ILE A 74 1.16 -7.49 2.13
C ILE A 74 1.13 -6.22 1.27
N GLU A 75 2.17 -6.03 0.46
CA GLU A 75 2.30 -4.88 -0.46
C GLU A 75 1.31 -4.99 -1.61
N ALA A 76 1.08 -6.22 -2.10
CA ALA A 76 0.03 -6.49 -3.06
C ALA A 76 -1.37 -6.24 -2.46
N CYS A 77 -1.62 -6.72 -1.23
CA CYS A 77 -2.88 -6.46 -0.52
C CYS A 77 -3.14 -4.95 -0.42
N TYR A 78 -2.14 -4.18 0.01
CA TYR A 78 -2.24 -2.73 0.12
C TYR A 78 -2.50 -2.08 -1.25
N THR A 79 -1.70 -2.37 -2.27
CA THR A 79 -1.86 -1.77 -3.60
C THR A 79 -3.22 -2.10 -4.21
N PHE A 80 -3.65 -3.36 -4.11
CA PHE A 80 -4.96 -3.80 -4.60
C PHE A 80 -6.10 -3.12 -3.82
N SER A 81 -5.93 -2.95 -2.50
CA SER A 81 -6.90 -2.26 -1.65
C SER A 81 -7.11 -0.80 -2.07
N MET A 82 -6.02 -0.08 -2.40
CA MET A 82 -6.09 1.32 -2.84
C MET A 82 -6.86 1.45 -4.16
N ILE A 83 -6.63 0.53 -5.11
CA ILE A 83 -7.36 0.48 -6.38
C ILE A 83 -8.84 0.19 -6.14
N HIS A 84 -9.16 -0.81 -5.33
CA HIS A 84 -10.54 -1.16 -5.01
C HIS A 84 -11.29 -0.02 -4.31
N PHE A 85 -10.64 0.64 -3.35
CA PHE A 85 -11.25 1.71 -2.57
C PHE A 85 -11.47 2.98 -3.41
N TYR A 86 -10.43 3.48 -4.08
CA TYR A 86 -10.47 4.79 -4.75
C TYR A 86 -10.89 4.71 -6.22
N CYS A 87 -10.44 3.71 -6.97
CA CYS A 87 -10.67 3.65 -8.41
C CYS A 87 -11.97 2.91 -8.75
N LEU A 88 -12.22 1.78 -8.08
CA LEU A 88 -13.40 0.94 -8.35
C LEU A 88 -14.60 1.28 -7.46
N GLN A 89 -14.44 2.24 -6.54
CA GLN A 89 -15.45 2.65 -5.56
C GLN A 89 -16.00 1.50 -4.70
N ASN A 90 -15.29 0.38 -4.65
CA ASN A 90 -15.61 -0.75 -3.78
C ASN A 90 -14.96 -0.55 -2.42
N ARG A 91 -15.50 0.42 -1.67
CA ARG A 91 -14.93 0.89 -0.40
C ARG A 91 -14.87 -0.20 0.66
N GLY A 92 -15.90 -1.05 0.77
CA GLY A 92 -15.93 -2.13 1.75
C GLY A 92 -14.83 -3.16 1.52
N SER A 93 -14.70 -3.67 0.29
CA SER A 93 -13.63 -4.63 -0.06
C SER A 93 -12.24 -3.99 0.06
N GLY A 94 -12.10 -2.74 -0.43
CA GLY A 94 -10.86 -1.98 -0.31
C GLY A 94 -10.44 -1.80 1.15
N ALA A 95 -11.33 -1.32 2.02
CA ALA A 95 -11.03 -1.12 3.43
C ALA A 95 -10.66 -2.44 4.14
N SER A 96 -11.34 -3.55 3.81
CA SER A 96 -11.03 -4.87 4.37
C SER A 96 -9.62 -5.35 4.00
N LEU A 97 -9.23 -5.24 2.73
CA LEU A 97 -7.87 -5.60 2.28
C LEU A 97 -6.81 -4.67 2.87
N MET A 98 -7.12 -3.38 3.01
CA MET A 98 -6.24 -2.41 3.64
C MET A 98 -6.04 -2.73 5.13
N ALA A 99 -7.10 -3.12 5.83
CA ALA A 99 -7.06 -3.59 7.21
C ALA A 99 -6.19 -4.85 7.37
N LYS A 100 -6.27 -5.80 6.43
CA LYS A 100 -5.38 -6.98 6.41
C LYS A 100 -3.90 -6.59 6.35
N ALA A 101 -3.55 -5.62 5.50
CA ALA A 101 -2.17 -5.10 5.43
C ALA A 101 -1.78 -4.37 6.72
N ALA A 102 -2.68 -3.55 7.29
CA ALA A 102 -2.45 -2.81 8.52
C ALA A 102 -2.26 -3.71 9.77
N ILE A 103 -2.97 -4.84 9.85
CA ILE A 103 -2.78 -5.87 10.90
C ILE A 103 -1.35 -6.44 10.83
N SER A 104 -0.78 -6.53 9.62
CA SER A 104 0.60 -6.96 9.39
C SER A 104 1.63 -5.85 9.60
N SER A 105 1.25 -4.76 10.30
CA SER A 105 2.11 -3.59 10.57
C SER A 105 2.63 -2.92 9.29
N HIS A 106 1.83 -2.89 8.23
CA HIS A 106 2.16 -2.15 7.01
C HIS A 106 1.89 -0.65 7.21
N ALA A 107 2.94 0.14 7.38
CA ALA A 107 2.83 1.55 7.74
C ALA A 107 2.01 2.41 6.73
N PRO A 108 2.17 2.25 5.40
CA PRO A 108 1.33 2.95 4.43
C PRO A 108 -0.16 2.58 4.51
N ALA A 109 -0.47 1.33 4.88
CA ALA A 109 -1.86 0.88 5.03
C ALA A 109 -2.50 1.43 6.31
N LEU A 110 -1.73 1.46 7.41
CA LEU A 110 -2.16 2.11 8.65
C LEU A 110 -2.48 3.59 8.41
N TYR A 111 -1.57 4.31 7.77
CA TYR A 111 -1.78 5.72 7.44
C TYR A 111 -2.98 5.94 6.50
N SER A 112 -3.14 5.09 5.48
CA SER A 112 -4.28 5.20 4.56
C SER A 112 -5.62 4.96 5.27
N LEU A 113 -5.70 4.01 6.21
CA LEU A 113 -6.88 3.83 7.05
C LEU A 113 -7.11 5.04 7.96
N ALA A 114 -6.06 5.62 8.51
CA ALA A 114 -6.15 6.82 9.35
C ALA A 114 -6.83 7.97 8.57
N VAL A 115 -6.32 8.25 7.36
CA VAL A 115 -6.91 9.22 6.42
C VAL A 115 -8.37 8.88 6.08
N ILE A 116 -8.73 7.60 5.96
CA ILE A 116 -10.12 7.19 5.70
C ILE A 116 -11.02 7.56 6.89
N GLN A 117 -10.57 7.31 8.12
CA GLN A 117 -11.29 7.62 9.36
C GLN A 117 -11.38 9.13 9.61
N PHE A 118 -10.30 9.88 9.37
CA PHE A 118 -10.30 11.34 9.48
C PHE A 118 -11.33 11.98 8.53
N ASN A 119 -11.35 11.53 7.28
CA ASN A 119 -12.25 12.06 6.27
C ASN A 119 -13.68 11.53 6.38
N GLY A 120 -13.90 10.41 7.07
CA GLY A 120 -15.18 9.70 7.08
C GLY A 120 -15.55 9.17 5.70
N SER A 121 -14.56 8.64 4.98
CA SER A 121 -14.71 8.18 3.59
C SER A 121 -15.09 6.70 3.47
N GLY A 122 -15.38 6.00 4.57
CA GLY A 122 -15.61 4.56 4.65
C GLY A 122 -16.86 4.05 3.92
N GLY A 123 -17.90 4.87 3.76
CA GLY A 123 -19.15 4.47 3.13
C GLY A 123 -20.39 5.25 3.60
N SER A 124 -20.45 5.67 4.87
CA SER A 124 -21.54 6.43 5.46
C SER A 124 -21.13 7.86 5.87
N LYS A 125 -22.10 8.77 5.98
CA LYS A 125 -21.85 10.18 6.36
C LYS A 125 -21.35 10.36 7.79
N ASN A 126 -21.41 9.33 8.64
CA ASN A 126 -21.00 9.36 10.05
C ASN A 126 -19.70 8.57 10.30
N ASP A 127 -18.95 8.21 9.27
CA ASP A 127 -17.74 7.38 9.40
C ASP A 127 -16.52 8.15 9.92
N LYS A 128 -16.67 9.43 10.30
CA LYS A 128 -15.57 10.18 10.87
C LYS A 128 -15.26 9.66 12.27
N ASP A 129 -14.08 9.09 12.44
CA ASP A 129 -13.58 8.66 13.73
C ASP A 129 -12.16 9.21 13.94
N LEU A 130 -12.09 10.41 14.52
CA LEU A 130 -10.81 11.07 14.81
C LEU A 130 -9.99 10.28 15.84
N ARG A 131 -10.62 9.52 16.74
CA ARG A 131 -9.85 8.72 17.71
C ARG A 131 -9.18 7.54 17.03
N ALA A 132 -9.90 6.86 16.13
CA ALA A 132 -9.35 5.80 15.31
C ALA A 132 -8.23 6.31 14.40
N ASP A 133 -8.42 7.48 13.78
CA ASP A 133 -7.38 8.16 12.99
C ASP A 133 -6.09 8.38 13.80
N ILE A 134 -6.16 9.03 14.95
CA ILE A 134 -4.99 9.27 15.82
C ILE A 134 -4.31 7.97 16.23
N ALA A 135 -5.07 6.95 16.60
CA ALA A 135 -4.52 5.65 16.97
C ALA A 135 -3.77 4.97 15.80
N LEU A 136 -4.31 5.08 14.58
CA LEU A 136 -3.68 4.54 13.37
C LEU A 136 -2.44 5.35 12.98
N CYS A 137 -2.50 6.68 13.05
CA CYS A 137 -1.37 7.57 12.81
C CYS A 137 -0.24 7.29 13.79
N ALA A 138 -0.51 7.20 15.09
CA ALA A 138 0.49 6.85 16.11
C ALA A 138 1.17 5.50 15.82
N ARG A 139 0.41 4.48 15.41
CA ARG A 139 0.98 3.19 15.00
C ARG A 139 1.85 3.28 13.75
N ALA A 140 1.44 4.06 12.75
CA ALA A 140 2.24 4.28 11.54
C ALA A 140 3.51 5.10 11.84
N THR A 141 3.44 6.09 12.72
CA THR A 141 4.58 6.88 13.22
C THR A 141 5.59 6.02 13.95
N PHE A 142 5.14 5.09 14.79
CA PHE A 142 6.01 4.10 15.43
C PHE A 142 6.80 3.26 14.41
N LEU A 143 6.22 3.05 13.23
CA LEU A 143 6.87 2.38 12.09
C LEU A 143 7.63 3.34 11.17
N SER A 144 7.93 4.55 11.65
CA SER A 144 8.65 5.61 10.91
C SER A 144 7.95 6.12 9.65
N HIS A 145 6.61 6.09 9.60
CA HIS A 145 5.85 6.66 8.48
C HIS A 145 5.76 8.19 8.62
N ILE A 146 6.53 8.90 7.79
CA ILE A 146 6.72 10.35 7.93
C ILE A 146 5.43 11.14 7.74
N ASP A 147 4.55 10.75 6.81
CA ASP A 147 3.29 11.48 6.64
C ASP A 147 2.33 11.26 7.81
N ALA A 148 2.41 10.10 8.48
CA ALA A 148 1.59 9.84 9.66
C ALA A 148 2.08 10.65 10.87
N LEU A 149 3.40 10.83 10.98
CA LEU A 149 4.00 11.71 11.98
C LEU A 149 3.49 13.15 11.80
N ARG A 150 3.54 13.68 10.58
CA ARG A 150 3.07 15.04 10.29
C ARG A 150 1.59 15.25 10.64
N GLU A 151 0.74 14.29 10.28
CA GLU A 151 -0.69 14.37 10.62
C GLU A 151 -0.91 14.28 12.14
N LEU A 152 -0.17 13.43 12.85
CA LEU A 152 -0.25 13.32 14.30
C LEU A 152 0.20 14.61 14.99
N ASP A 153 1.31 15.21 14.52
CA ASP A 153 1.84 16.47 15.04
C ASP A 153 0.80 17.60 14.89
N HIS A 154 0.19 17.70 13.70
CA HIS A 154 -0.88 18.66 13.45
C HIS A 154 -2.08 18.44 14.38
N CYS A 155 -2.48 17.18 14.60
CA CYS A 155 -3.58 16.88 15.51
C CYS A 155 -3.26 17.20 16.98
N LEU A 156 -2.01 17.04 17.41
CA LEU A 156 -1.55 17.44 18.74
C LEU A 156 -1.47 18.96 18.88
N GLN A 157 -1.06 19.68 17.83
CA GLN A 157 -1.02 21.14 17.83
C GLN A 157 -2.41 21.76 17.92
N ASP A 158 -3.40 21.20 17.23
CA ASP A 158 -4.74 21.80 17.12
C ASP A 158 -5.81 21.13 17.99
N GLY A 159 -5.51 19.98 18.60
CA GLY A 159 -6.44 19.23 19.45
C GLY A 159 -7.50 18.44 18.68
N TYR A 160 -7.19 17.98 17.46
CA TYR A 160 -8.10 17.14 16.67
C TYR A 160 -8.11 15.70 17.18
N GLY A 161 -9.23 15.27 17.77
CA GLY A 161 -9.40 13.88 18.24
C GLY A 161 -8.56 13.49 19.47
N VAL A 162 -7.60 14.33 19.86
CA VAL A 162 -6.68 14.18 21.00
C VAL A 162 -6.61 15.49 21.78
N ARG A 163 -6.19 15.44 23.05
CA ARG A 163 -5.93 16.66 23.83
C ARG A 163 -4.76 17.41 23.21
N GLN A 164 -4.92 18.72 23.04
CA GLN A 164 -3.87 19.59 22.52
C GLN A 164 -2.59 19.47 23.36
N ASN A 165 -1.45 19.25 22.68
CA ASN A 165 -0.11 19.22 23.26
C ASN A 165 0.92 19.79 22.26
N ILE A 166 1.15 21.09 22.33
CA ILE A 166 2.05 21.82 21.42
C ILE A 166 3.51 21.34 21.55
N ALA A 167 3.92 20.87 22.73
CA ALA A 167 5.29 20.42 22.96
C ALA A 167 5.61 19.10 22.24
N GLU A 168 4.63 18.19 22.16
CA GLU A 168 4.78 16.90 21.48
C GLU A 168 4.50 16.97 19.98
N GLY A 169 3.74 17.96 19.51
CA GLY A 169 3.42 18.11 18.08
C GLY A 169 4.38 19.01 17.30
N ARG A 170 5.68 19.10 17.65
CA ARG A 170 6.62 20.10 17.08
C ARG A 170 7.74 19.52 16.25
#